data_AF-A0A6P1F171-F1
#
_entry.id   AF-A0A6P1F171-F1
#
_cell.length_a   1.000
_cell.length_b   1.000
_cell.length_c   1.000
_cell.angle_alpha   90.00
_cell.angle_beta   90.00
_cell.angle_gamma   90.00
#
_symmetry.space_group_name_H-M   'P 1'
#
loop_
_entity.id
_entity.type
_entity.pdbx_description
1 polymer ?
#
loop_
_entity_poly.entity_id
_entity_poly.type
_entity_poly.pdbx_seq_one_letter_code
_entity_poly.pdbx_strand_id
1 'polypeptide(L)'
;MSEEKPPTDSPHGPGRQRAISLMTTVFVVLLVTMLVLGTVLVLLQIIGLLLVNGSFISGVSAALSPWTFGVAGVLGIWTLLLSYAHGWKPAD
;
A
#
# COMPACT_ATOMS: atom_id res chain seq x y z
N MET A 1 -17.88 -1.78 -49.18
CA MET A 1 -16.82 -1.10 -48.41
C MET A 1 -16.91 -1.62 -47.00
N SER A 2 -16.03 -2.56 -46.66
CA SER A 2 -16.02 -3.25 -45.36
C SER A 2 -15.16 -2.44 -44.39
N GLU A 3 -15.78 -1.81 -43.40
CA GLU A 3 -15.08 -1.28 -42.23
C GLU A 3 -15.01 -2.39 -41.18
N GLU A 4 -14.09 -3.32 -41.40
CA GLU A 4 -13.75 -4.35 -40.42
C GLU A 4 -12.96 -3.68 -39.29
N LYS A 5 -13.66 -3.46 -38.18
CA LYS A 5 -13.12 -2.91 -36.91
C LYS A 5 -11.89 -3.74 -36.50
N PRO A 6 -10.72 -3.11 -36.26
CA PRO A 6 -9.52 -3.86 -35.93
C PRO A 6 -9.74 -4.66 -34.65
N PRO A 7 -9.24 -5.90 -34.58
CA PRO A 7 -9.33 -6.70 -33.36
C PRO A 7 -8.59 -5.96 -32.26
N THR A 8 -9.31 -5.54 -31.23
CA THR A 8 -8.74 -5.20 -29.92
C THR A 8 -8.21 -6.49 -29.28
N ASP A 9 -7.17 -7.05 -29.87
CA ASP A 9 -6.32 -8.04 -29.24
C ASP A 9 -5.61 -7.32 -28.09
N SER A 10 -6.20 -7.41 -26.92
CA SER A 10 -5.56 -7.03 -25.67
C SER A 10 -4.38 -7.99 -25.47
N PRO A 11 -3.12 -7.57 -25.56
CA PRO A 11 -1.96 -8.47 -25.48
C PRO A 11 -1.71 -9.06 -24.08
N HIS A 12 -2.69 -8.97 -23.18
CA HIS A 12 -2.58 -9.33 -21.77
C HIS A 12 -3.73 -10.28 -21.42
N GLY A 13 -3.44 -11.58 -21.35
CA GLY A 13 -4.43 -12.59 -20.99
C GLY A 13 -5.13 -12.28 -19.65
N PRO A 14 -6.38 -12.73 -19.45
CA PRO A 14 -7.24 -12.37 -18.31
C PRO A 14 -6.62 -12.73 -16.95
N GLY A 15 -5.67 -13.68 -16.90
CA GLY A 15 -4.91 -14.01 -15.69
C GLY A 15 -3.96 -12.91 -15.21
N ARG A 16 -3.29 -12.20 -16.14
CA ARG A 16 -2.33 -11.14 -15.79
C ARG A 16 -3.03 -9.90 -15.25
N GLN A 17 -4.18 -9.55 -15.83
CA GLN A 17 -5.02 -8.44 -15.32
C GLN A 17 -5.57 -8.71 -13.91
N ARG A 18 -5.97 -9.96 -13.62
CA ARG A 18 -6.38 -10.37 -12.27
C ARG A 18 -5.24 -10.30 -11.27
N ALA A 19 -4.04 -10.76 -11.62
CA ALA A 19 -2.86 -10.68 -10.77
C ALA A 19 -2.48 -9.22 -10.46
N ILE A 20 -2.50 -8.34 -11.48
CA ILE A 20 -2.24 -6.91 -11.32
C ILE A 20 -3.27 -6.27 -10.39
N SER A 21 -4.56 -6.55 -10.61
CA SER A 21 -5.65 -6.03 -9.76
C SER A 21 -5.52 -6.51 -8.32
N LEU A 22 -5.19 -7.79 -8.10
CA LEU A 22 -4.96 -8.36 -6.77
C LEU A 22 -3.77 -7.70 -6.06
N MET A 23 -2.64 -7.53 -6.76
CA MET A 23 -1.45 -6.87 -6.20
C MET A 23 -1.74 -5.40 -5.83
N THR A 24 -2.50 -4.69 -6.66
CA THR A 24 -2.95 -3.32 -6.37
C THR A 24 -3.87 -3.29 -5.15
N THR A 25 -4.82 -4.22 -5.02
CA THR A 25 -5.68 -4.30 -3.84
C THR A 25 -4.86 -4.53 -2.57
N VAL A 26 -3.90 -5.46 -2.59
CA VAL A 26 -3.01 -5.71 -1.44
C VAL A 26 -2.19 -4.47 -1.09
N PHE A 27 -1.68 -3.75 -2.09
CA PHE A 27 -0.97 -2.49 -1.90
C PHE A 27 -1.85 -1.41 -1.24
N VAL A 28 -3.09 -1.26 -1.71
CA VAL A 28 -4.06 -0.31 -1.11
C VAL A 28 -4.37 -0.69 0.32
N VAL A 29 -4.58 -1.98 0.62
CA VAL A 29 -4.82 -2.45 1.99
C VAL A 29 -3.63 -2.15 2.90
N LEU A 30 -2.40 -2.40 2.44
CA LEU A 30 -1.16 -2.05 3.16
C LEU A 30 -1.08 -0.54 3.40
N LEU A 31 -1.36 0.29 2.39
CA LEU A 31 -1.38 1.75 2.51
C LEU A 31 -2.41 2.24 3.53
N VAL A 32 -3.65 1.75 3.44
CA VAL A 32 -4.72 2.10 4.39
C VAL A 32 -4.33 1.66 5.80
N THR A 33 -3.73 0.49 5.95
CA THR A 33 -3.24 -0.01 7.25
C THR A 33 -2.19 0.92 7.84
N MET A 34 -1.21 1.35 7.04
CA MET A 34 -0.17 2.30 7.46
C MET A 34 -0.78 3.65 7.85
N LEU A 35 -1.75 4.13 7.07
CA LEU A 35 -2.45 5.37 7.34
C LEU A 35 -3.21 5.29 8.67
N VAL A 36 -3.99 4.22 8.89
CA VAL A 36 -4.73 4.00 10.12
C VAL A 36 -3.80 3.90 11.33
N LEU A 37 -2.70 3.14 11.23
CA LEU A 37 -1.70 3.04 12.30
C LEU A 37 -1.12 4.41 12.66
N GLY A 38 -0.74 5.20 11.64
CA GLY A 38 -0.23 6.56 11.83
C GLY A 38 -1.27 7.48 12.47
N THR A 39 -2.53 7.45 12.00
CA THR A 39 -3.62 8.25 12.55
C THR A 39 -3.89 7.88 14.02
N VAL A 40 -3.97 6.58 14.35
CA VAL A 40 -4.14 6.12 15.73
C VAL A 40 -3.00 6.60 16.62
N LEU A 41 -1.76 6.50 16.13
CA LEU A 41 -0.58 7.00 16.84
C LEU A 41 -0.72 8.48 17.17
N VAL A 42 -1.07 9.31 16.18
CA VAL A 42 -1.21 10.76 16.35
C VAL A 42 -2.36 11.09 17.31
N LEU A 43 -3.52 10.42 17.21
CA LEU A 43 -4.64 10.64 18.12
C LEU A 43 -4.29 10.31 19.57
N LEU A 44 -3.62 9.18 19.80
CA LEU A 44 -3.14 8.79 21.14
C LEU A 44 -2.07 9.76 21.66
N GLN A 45 -1.18 10.26 20.79
CA GLN A 45 -0.22 11.29 21.16
C GLN A 45 -0.90 12.59 21.56
N ILE A 46 -1.92 13.05 20.82
CA ILE A 46 -2.71 14.25 21.16
C ILE A 46 -3.35 14.10 22.55
N ILE A 47 -3.94 12.94 22.84
CA ILE A 47 -4.51 12.64 24.17
C ILE A 47 -3.43 12.71 25.24
N GLY A 48 -2.27 12.09 25.01
CA GLY A 48 -1.13 12.13 25.93
C GLY A 48 -0.61 13.54 26.19
N LEU A 49 -0.59 14.39 25.16
CA LEU A 49 -0.21 15.81 25.25
C LEU A 49 -1.21 16.60 26.09
N LEU A 50 -2.52 16.40 25.88
CA LEU A 50 -3.58 17.05 26.68
C LEU A 50 -3.50 16.65 28.16
N LEU A 51 -3.09 15.41 28.44
CA LEU A 51 -2.89 14.91 29.80
C LEU A 51 -1.52 15.28 30.39
N VAL A 52 -0.66 16.00 29.64
CA VAL A 52 0.73 16.36 30.01
C VAL A 52 1.52 15.14 30.49
N ASN A 53 1.22 13.96 29.91
CA ASN A 53 1.81 12.69 30.34
C ASN A 53 2.72 12.14 29.23
N GLY A 54 3.99 12.52 29.29
CA GLY A 54 5.03 12.06 28.36
C GLY A 54 5.28 10.55 28.40
N SER A 55 5.03 9.90 29.54
CA SER A 55 5.15 8.44 29.69
C SER A 55 4.09 7.67 28.89
N PHE A 56 2.89 8.24 28.76
CA PHE A 56 1.83 7.65 27.95
C PHE A 56 2.18 7.73 26.45
N ILE A 57 2.70 8.88 26.01
CA ILE A 57 3.14 9.11 24.63
C ILE A 57 4.27 8.14 24.25
N SER A 58 5.28 7.98 25.11
CA SER A 58 6.41 7.09 24.85
C SER A 58 5.99 5.62 24.88
N GLY A 59 5.08 5.23 25.78
CA GLY A 59 4.54 3.87 25.85
C GLY A 59 3.74 3.47 24.60
N VAL A 60 2.87 4.36 24.12
CA VAL A 60 2.12 4.13 22.87
C VAL A 60 3.07 4.04 21.66
N SER A 61 4.05 4.94 21.58
CA SER A 61 5.05 4.91 20.50
C SER A 61 5.88 3.62 20.50
N ALA A 62 6.29 3.15 21.68
CA ALA A 62 7.03 1.90 21.82
C ALA A 62 6.21 0.67 21.41
N ALA A 63 4.90 0.65 21.72
CA ALA A 63 4.01 -0.43 21.35
C ALA A 63 3.69 -0.45 19.85
N LEU A 64 3.51 0.72 19.21
CA LEU A 64 3.20 0.82 17.78
C LEU A 64 4.42 0.72 16.87
N SER A 65 5.63 1.06 17.35
CA SER A 65 6.86 0.98 16.55
C SER A 65 7.08 -0.35 15.83
N PRO A 66 7.04 -1.52 16.47
CA PRO A 66 7.28 -2.79 15.76
C PRO A 66 6.25 -3.05 14.66
N TRP A 67 4.99 -2.63 14.86
CA TRP A 67 3.94 -2.75 13.86
C TRP A 67 4.14 -1.79 12.70
N THR A 68 4.44 -0.52 12.96
CA THR A 68 4.65 0.48 11.91
C THR A 68 5.89 0.16 11.09
N PHE A 69 7.00 -0.26 11.71
CA PHE A 69 8.20 -0.69 10.98
C PHE A 69 7.97 -1.96 10.17
N GLY A 70 7.26 -2.94 10.72
CA GLY A 70 6.92 -4.17 10.01
C GLY A 70 6.05 -3.91 8.79
N VAL A 71 4.96 -3.14 8.96
CA VAL A 71 4.05 -2.77 7.88
C VAL A 71 4.75 -1.91 6.83
N ALA A 72 5.58 -0.95 7.24
CA ALA A 72 6.35 -0.12 6.31
C ALA A 72 7.35 -0.95 5.49
N GLY A 73 8.03 -1.91 6.10
CA GLY A 73 8.95 -2.82 5.40
C GLY A 73 8.23 -3.68 4.36
N VAL A 74 7.12 -4.31 4.76
CA VAL A 74 6.28 -5.11 3.84
C VAL A 74 5.74 -4.24 2.71
N LEU A 75 5.26 -3.03 3.03
CA LEU A 75 4.74 -2.08 2.05
C LEU A 75 5.82 -1.66 1.04
N GLY A 76 7.03 -1.36 1.50
CA GLY A 76 8.16 -1.04 0.61
C GLY A 76 8.48 -2.17 -0.36
N ILE A 77 8.59 -3.40 0.14
CA ILE A 77 8.84 -4.59 -0.70
C ILE A 77 7.68 -4.81 -1.69
N TRP A 78 6.44 -4.67 -1.23
CA TRP A 78 5.26 -4.84 -2.08
C TRP A 78 5.14 -3.75 -3.15
N THR A 79 5.58 -2.53 -2.85
CA THR A 79 5.64 -1.41 -3.81
C THR A 79 6.60 -1.72 -4.94
N LEU A 80 7.78 -2.27 -4.63
CA LEU A 80 8.76 -2.67 -5.64
C LEU A 80 8.24 -3.83 -6.51
N LEU A 81 7.61 -4.82 -5.89
CA LEU A 81 6.94 -5.93 -6.59
C LEU A 81 5.84 -5.43 -7.53
N LEU A 82 5.03 -4.48 -7.08
CA LEU A 82 3.96 -3.87 -7.89
C LEU A 82 4.54 -3.06 -9.05
N SER A 83 5.58 -2.26 -8.80
CA SER A 83 6.32 -1.50 -9.83
C SER A 83 6.89 -2.43 -10.91
N TYR A 84 7.50 -3.54 -10.50
CA TYR A 84 7.99 -4.57 -11.43
C TYR A 84 6.86 -5.20 -12.25
N ALA A 85 5.74 -5.56 -11.61
CA ALA A 85 4.60 -6.18 -12.28
C ALA A 85 3.87 -5.24 -13.26
N HIS A 86 3.77 -3.96 -12.92
CA HIS A 86 3.18 -2.91 -13.78
C HIS A 86 4.16 -2.40 -14.85
N GLY A 87 5.48 -2.50 -14.63
CA GLY A 87 6.48 -1.67 -15.30
C GLY A 87 7.65 -2.36 -15.99
N TRP A 88 7.71 -3.68 -16.13
CA TRP A 88 8.53 -4.27 -17.21
C TRP A 88 7.71 -4.38 -18.49
N LYS A 89 7.39 -3.22 -19.07
CA LYS A 89 7.10 -3.11 -20.50
C LYS A 89 8.43 -2.75 -21.15
N PRO A 90 9.02 -3.59 -22.02
CA PRO A 90 10.14 -3.16 -22.86
C PRO A 90 9.70 -1.86 -23.52
N ALA A 91 10.49 -0.80 -23.37
CA ALA A 91 10.32 0.39 -24.17
C ALA A 91 10.66 -0.02 -25.60
N ASP A 92 9.62 -0.34 -26.38
CA ASP A 92 9.67 -0.25 -27.84
C ASP A 92 9.57 1.22 -28.23
#